data_AF-A0A2V2D9A8-F1
#
_entry.id   AF-A0A2V2D9A8-F1
#
_cell.length_a   1.000
_cell.length_b   1.000
_cell.length_c   1.000
_cell.angle_alpha   90.00
_cell.angle_beta   90.00
_cell.angle_gamma   90.00
#
_symmetry.space_group_name_H-M   'P 1'
#
loop_
_entity.id
_entity.type
_entity.pdbx_description
1 polymer ?
#
loop_
_entity_poly.entity_id
_entity_poly.type
_entity_poly.pdbx_seq_one_letter_code
_entity_poly.pdbx_strand_id
1 'polypeptide(L)'
;ERDGLLSPQERDLIKNSLSLDDVPISEIMTPRTVVMALDENMTIGEVFREHPHLGFSRIPVYKDSIDNITGIVRRRDILTAKANDLDSTVIGSLKSPAIFVPENGSALSVLRQLIKKHQQIGIAVDEFASLTGVVSLEDIFERLLGSEIFEPDDIAVDMRELARKKSAISRRGAAEAKKSKNGGRSK
;
A
#
# COMPACT_ATOMS: atom_id res chain seq x y z
N GLU A 1 -35.02 -31.93 -2.44
CA GLU A 1 -34.11 -31.01 -3.16
C GLU A 1 -34.26 -29.62 -2.54
N ARG A 2 -33.17 -28.90 -2.27
CA ARG A 2 -33.22 -27.51 -1.80
C ARG A 2 -33.03 -26.62 -3.02
N ASP A 3 -34.15 -26.27 -3.66
CA ASP A 3 -34.19 -25.35 -4.79
C ASP A 3 -33.68 -23.95 -4.40
N GLY A 4 -32.69 -23.46 -5.15
CA GLY A 4 -32.72 -22.13 -5.76
C GLY A 4 -32.47 -20.86 -4.92
N LEU A 5 -32.27 -20.92 -3.60
CA LEU A 5 -32.05 -19.71 -2.79
C LEU A 5 -30.60 -19.56 -2.33
N LEU A 6 -29.89 -18.59 -2.92
CA LEU A 6 -28.58 -18.13 -2.46
C LEU A 6 -28.64 -17.71 -0.98
N SER A 7 -27.64 -18.11 -0.19
CA SER A 7 -27.43 -17.60 1.17
C SER A 7 -27.13 -16.09 1.18
N PRO A 8 -27.34 -15.38 2.30
CA PRO A 8 -27.00 -13.97 2.41
C PRO A 8 -25.53 -13.69 2.03
N GLN A 9 -24.59 -14.52 2.50
CA GLN A 9 -23.17 -14.37 2.22
C GLN A 9 -22.87 -14.53 0.72
N GLU A 10 -23.47 -15.52 0.05
CA GLU A 10 -23.31 -15.69 -1.40
C GLU A 10 -23.90 -14.51 -2.19
N ARG A 11 -25.02 -13.94 -1.74
CA ARG A 11 -25.61 -12.73 -2.36
C ARG A 11 -24.69 -11.53 -2.23
N ASP A 12 -24.07 -11.35 -1.07
CA ASP A 12 -23.13 -10.24 -0.84
C ASP A 12 -21.88 -10.39 -1.71
N LEU A 13 -21.31 -11.60 -1.81
CA LEU A 13 -20.18 -11.87 -2.70
C LEU A 13 -20.51 -11.58 -4.17
N ILE A 14 -21.67 -12.03 -4.65
CA ILE A 14 -22.12 -11.77 -6.03
C ILE A 14 -22.29 -10.27 -6.25
N LYS A 15 -22.98 -9.58 -5.33
CA LYS A 15 -23.20 -8.13 -5.41
C LYS A 15 -21.87 -7.36 -5.43
N ASN A 16 -20.95 -7.69 -4.54
CA ASN A 16 -19.64 -7.04 -4.46
C ASN A 16 -18.84 -7.30 -5.74
N SER A 17 -18.82 -8.54 -6.24
CA SER A 17 -18.16 -8.92 -7.49
C SER A 17 -18.67 -8.11 -8.68
N LEU A 18 -19.99 -7.95 -8.82
CA LEU A 18 -20.60 -7.15 -9.88
C LEU A 18 -20.25 -5.66 -9.75
N SER A 19 -20.03 -5.15 -8.53
CA SER A 19 -19.66 -3.75 -8.31
C SER A 19 -18.18 -3.43 -8.53
N LEU A 20 -17.30 -4.43 -8.67
CA LEU A 20 -15.85 -4.20 -8.79
C LEU A 20 -15.45 -3.36 -10.02
N ASP A 21 -16.30 -3.29 -11.04
CA ASP A 21 -16.04 -2.46 -12.22
C ASP A 21 -16.30 -0.97 -11.96
N ASP A 22 -17.10 -0.65 -10.94
CA ASP A 22 -17.44 0.72 -10.54
C ASP A 22 -16.58 1.23 -9.37
N VAL A 23 -15.79 0.35 -8.74
CA VAL A 23 -14.94 0.70 -7.60
C VAL A 23 -13.57 1.19 -8.10
N PRO A 24 -13.22 2.48 -7.94
CA PRO A 24 -11.90 2.97 -8.30
C PRO A 24 -10.83 2.49 -7.31
N ILE A 25 -9.59 2.34 -7.77
CA ILE A 25 -8.45 1.95 -6.92
C ILE A 25 -8.27 2.89 -5.72
N SER A 26 -8.49 4.18 -5.90
CA SER A 26 -8.40 5.18 -4.83
C SER A 26 -9.29 4.89 -3.60
N GLU A 27 -10.37 4.11 -3.75
CA GLU A 27 -11.24 3.71 -2.63
C GLU A 27 -10.72 2.51 -1.83
N ILE A 28 -9.90 1.66 -2.45
CA ILE A 28 -9.45 0.39 -1.86
C ILE A 28 -7.94 0.33 -1.61
N MET A 29 -7.15 1.20 -2.22
CA MET A 29 -5.69 1.20 -2.08
C MET A 29 -5.24 1.55 -0.66
N THR A 30 -4.04 1.08 -0.31
CA THR A 30 -3.26 1.61 0.80
C THR A 30 -2.73 3.01 0.44
N PRO A 31 -3.17 4.09 1.12
CA PRO A 31 -2.83 5.46 0.72
C PRO A 31 -1.34 5.78 0.94
N ARG A 32 -0.75 6.62 0.06
CA ARG A 32 0.67 7.06 0.11
C ARG A 32 1.17 7.39 1.51
N THR A 33 0.36 8.05 2.34
CA THR A 33 0.72 8.50 3.69
C THR A 33 1.11 7.37 4.66
N VAL A 34 0.74 6.14 4.35
CA VAL A 34 1.05 4.94 5.16
C VAL A 34 1.81 3.87 4.37
N VAL A 35 2.18 4.15 3.11
CA VAL A 35 3.01 3.26 2.32
C VAL A 35 4.42 3.25 2.91
N MET A 36 4.92 2.06 3.24
CA MET A 36 6.33 1.83 3.47
C MET A 36 7.03 1.67 2.11
N ALA A 37 8.08 2.44 1.87
CA ALA A 37 8.91 2.33 0.67
C ALA A 37 10.39 2.48 1.05
N LEU A 38 11.29 1.90 0.26
CA LEU A 38 12.74 1.93 0.50
C LEU A 38 13.46 2.70 -0.61
N ASP A 39 14.49 3.46 -0.26
CA ASP A 39 15.38 4.08 -1.24
C ASP A 39 16.23 2.99 -1.90
N GLU A 40 16.40 3.05 -3.22
CA GLU A 40 17.18 2.06 -3.96
C GLU A 40 18.66 2.01 -3.55
N ASN A 41 19.19 3.09 -2.99
CA ASN A 41 20.59 3.19 -2.57
C ASN A 41 20.81 2.71 -1.12
N MET A 42 19.74 2.48 -0.35
CA MET A 42 19.89 1.89 0.98
C MET A 42 20.50 0.51 0.87
N THR A 43 21.51 0.27 1.70
CA THR A 43 22.08 -1.05 1.90
C THR A 43 21.16 -1.90 2.77
N ILE A 44 21.27 -3.23 2.66
CA ILE A 44 20.53 -4.15 3.53
C ILE A 44 20.81 -3.85 5.00
N GLY A 45 22.07 -3.57 5.35
CA GLY A 45 22.44 -3.21 6.71
C GLY A 45 21.74 -1.94 7.21
N GLU A 46 21.54 -0.94 6.36
CA GLU A 46 20.77 0.27 6.68
C GLU A 46 19.30 -0.03 6.88
N VAL A 47 18.71 -0.84 5.98
CA VAL A 47 17.30 -1.25 6.06
C VAL A 47 16.98 -1.89 7.41
N PHE A 48 17.82 -2.80 7.91
CA PHE A 48 17.58 -3.41 9.23
C PHE A 48 17.87 -2.48 10.42
N ARG A 49 18.70 -1.44 10.25
CA ARG A 49 18.90 -0.42 11.29
C ARG A 49 17.70 0.51 11.40
N GLU A 50 17.15 0.94 10.27
CA GLU A 50 16.02 1.88 10.23
C GLU A 50 14.66 1.19 10.38
N HIS A 51 14.56 -0.05 9.89
CA HIS A 51 13.37 -0.88 9.92
C HIS A 51 13.68 -2.26 10.50
N PRO A 52 13.82 -2.37 11.83
CA PRO A 52 14.11 -3.65 12.50
C PRO A 52 13.06 -4.74 12.20
N HIS A 53 11.83 -4.32 11.89
CA HIS A 53 10.73 -5.19 11.52
C HIS A 53 10.17 -4.79 10.15
N LEU A 54 10.35 -5.65 9.15
CA LEU A 54 9.74 -5.50 7.84
C LEU A 54 8.35 -6.12 7.86
N GLY A 55 7.31 -5.29 8.04
CA GLY A 55 5.92 -5.77 8.13
C GLY A 55 5.32 -6.24 6.81
N PHE A 56 5.80 -5.73 5.67
CA PHE A 56 5.17 -5.98 4.37
C PHE A 56 5.95 -6.98 3.52
N SER A 57 5.24 -7.91 2.88
CA SER A 57 5.84 -8.92 1.99
C SER A 57 6.44 -8.33 0.71
N ARG A 58 5.90 -7.21 0.21
CA ARG A 58 6.36 -6.47 -0.96
C ARG A 58 6.44 -5.00 -0.64
N ILE A 59 7.56 -4.39 -0.99
CA ILE A 59 7.88 -3.02 -0.61
C ILE A 59 8.28 -2.26 -1.89
N PRO A 60 7.59 -1.15 -2.22
CA PRO A 60 8.02 -0.25 -3.29
C PRO A 60 9.44 0.26 -3.06
N VAL A 61 10.21 0.37 -4.14
CA VAL A 61 11.56 0.92 -4.14
C VAL A 61 11.55 2.21 -4.96
N TYR A 62 12.07 3.30 -4.39
CA TYR A 62 12.10 4.61 -5.03
C TYR A 62 13.51 5.13 -5.25
N LYS A 63 13.64 6.17 -6.08
CA LYS A 63 14.89 6.88 -6.31
C LYS A 63 14.67 8.38 -6.19
N ASP A 64 15.49 9.05 -5.37
CA ASP A 64 15.49 10.51 -5.12
C ASP A 64 14.23 11.05 -4.42
N SER A 65 13.04 10.62 -4.86
CA SER A 65 11.74 10.94 -4.28
C SER A 65 10.84 9.71 -4.30
N ILE A 66 9.97 9.58 -3.30
CA ILE A 66 8.95 8.53 -3.25
C ILE A 66 7.95 8.58 -4.41
N ASP A 67 7.87 9.71 -5.13
CA ASP A 67 7.11 9.81 -6.39
C ASP A 67 7.73 9.01 -7.53
N ASN A 68 9.04 8.77 -7.46
CA ASN A 68 9.78 8.05 -8.47
C ASN A 68 10.01 6.60 -8.05
N ILE A 69 8.92 5.82 -8.04
CA ILE A 69 9.00 4.38 -7.83
C ILE A 69 9.70 3.72 -9.01
N THR A 70 10.74 2.95 -8.74
CA THR A 70 11.57 2.28 -9.77
C THR A 70 11.42 0.76 -9.75
N GLY A 71 10.72 0.20 -8.77
CA GLY A 71 10.48 -1.23 -8.67
C GLY A 71 9.82 -1.65 -7.36
N ILE A 72 9.79 -2.96 -7.13
CA ILE A 72 9.32 -3.59 -5.89
C ILE A 72 10.35 -4.62 -5.46
N VAL A 73 10.66 -4.65 -4.17
CA VAL A 73 11.48 -5.69 -3.54
C VAL A 73 10.61 -6.58 -2.66
N ARG A 74 10.92 -7.88 -2.59
CA ARG A 74 10.24 -8.81 -1.70
C ARG A 74 10.99 -8.88 -0.37
N ARG A 75 10.26 -8.85 0.74
CA ARG A 75 10.83 -9.01 2.09
C ARG A 75 11.71 -10.25 2.22
N ARG A 76 11.26 -11.36 1.64
CA ARG A 76 12.02 -12.63 1.67
C ARG A 76 13.40 -12.50 0.98
N ASP A 77 13.51 -11.69 -0.06
CA ASP A 77 14.74 -11.54 -0.83
C ASP A 77 15.74 -10.68 -0.02
N ILE A 78 15.24 -9.64 0.67
CA ILE A 78 16.01 -8.85 1.65
C ILE A 78 16.50 -9.73 2.81
N LEU A 79 15.60 -10.52 3.41
CA LEU A 79 15.94 -11.43 4.52
C LEU A 79 16.96 -12.49 4.10
N THR A 80 16.81 -13.05 2.89
CA THR A 80 17.77 -14.02 2.33
C THR A 80 19.13 -13.38 2.13
N ALA A 81 19.20 -12.17 1.59
CA ALA A 81 20.47 -11.49 1.40
C ALA A 81 21.12 -11.10 2.75
N LYS A 82 20.32 -10.69 3.74
CA LYS A 82 20.81 -10.48 5.12
C LYS A 82 21.37 -11.77 5.74
N ALA A 83 20.70 -12.89 5.57
CA ALA A 83 21.15 -14.19 6.09
C ALA A 83 22.43 -14.71 5.43
N ASN A 84 22.78 -14.19 4.25
CA ASN A 84 24.02 -14.50 3.53
C ASN A 84 25.11 -13.42 3.76
N ASP A 85 24.99 -12.61 4.81
CA ASP A 85 25.94 -11.54 5.19
C ASP A 85 26.18 -10.49 4.09
N LEU A 86 25.20 -10.28 3.19
CA LEU A 86 25.30 -9.33 2.07
C LEU A 86 24.93 -7.89 2.49
N ASP A 87 25.33 -7.46 3.68
CA ASP A 87 24.89 -6.21 4.30
C ASP A 87 25.16 -4.95 3.46
N SER A 88 26.20 -4.95 2.62
CA SER A 88 26.57 -3.84 1.73
C SER A 88 25.80 -3.81 0.41
N THR A 89 24.97 -4.81 0.13
CA THR A 89 24.16 -4.86 -1.10
C THR A 89 23.05 -3.82 -1.02
N VAL A 90 22.87 -3.06 -2.09
CA VAL A 90 21.84 -2.03 -2.19
C VAL A 90 20.48 -2.62 -2.55
N ILE A 91 19.39 -2.06 -2.03
CA ILE A 91 18.02 -2.52 -2.32
C ILE A 91 17.71 -2.50 -3.82
N GLY A 92 18.28 -1.53 -4.55
CA GLY A 92 18.13 -1.38 -5.98
C GLY A 92 18.54 -2.61 -6.80
N SER A 93 19.45 -3.45 -6.31
CA SER A 93 19.87 -4.67 -7.02
C SER A 93 18.94 -5.87 -6.79
N LEU A 94 18.05 -5.79 -5.80
CA LEU A 94 17.06 -6.85 -5.49
C LEU A 94 15.68 -6.56 -6.08
N LYS A 95 15.45 -5.34 -6.60
CA LYS A 95 14.13 -4.93 -7.07
C LYS A 95 13.75 -5.64 -8.37
N SER A 96 12.47 -5.95 -8.48
CA SER A 96 11.81 -6.37 -9.72
C SER A 96 10.98 -5.22 -10.28
N PRO A 97 10.65 -5.23 -11.59
CA PRO A 97 9.79 -4.20 -12.17
C PRO A 97 8.45 -4.06 -11.46
N ALA A 98 8.00 -2.82 -11.27
CA ALA A 98 6.68 -2.51 -10.76
C ALA A 98 5.64 -2.43 -11.89
N ILE A 99 4.39 -2.72 -11.54
CA ILE A 99 3.22 -2.44 -12.37
C ILE A 99 2.60 -1.15 -11.85
N PHE A 100 2.36 -0.20 -12.76
CA PHE A 100 1.69 1.06 -12.46
C PHE A 100 0.24 0.97 -12.92
N VAL A 101 -0.66 1.45 -12.08
CA VAL A 101 -2.11 1.48 -12.34
C VAL A 101 -2.65 2.87 -12.02
N PRO A 102 -3.61 3.38 -12.80
CA PRO A 102 -4.20 4.67 -12.50
C PRO A 102 -5.11 4.56 -11.27
N GLU A 103 -5.10 5.55 -10.39
CA GLU A 103 -5.90 5.53 -9.15
C GLU A 103 -7.42 5.57 -9.40
N ASN A 104 -7.83 6.05 -10.57
CA ASN A 104 -9.23 6.05 -11.02
C ASN A 104 -9.59 4.81 -11.86
N GLY A 105 -8.66 3.87 -12.07
CA GLY A 105 -8.94 2.61 -12.74
C GLY A 105 -9.85 1.72 -11.90
N SER A 106 -10.70 0.92 -12.54
CA SER A 106 -11.60 0.02 -11.81
C SER A 106 -10.84 -1.14 -11.16
N ALA A 107 -11.28 -1.55 -9.97
CA ALA A 107 -10.72 -2.68 -9.24
C ALA A 107 -10.74 -3.97 -10.09
N LEU A 108 -11.80 -4.20 -10.87
CA LEU A 108 -11.87 -5.34 -11.79
C LEU A 108 -10.80 -5.29 -12.89
N SER A 109 -10.57 -4.12 -13.49
CA SER A 109 -9.55 -3.95 -14.53
C SER A 109 -8.15 -4.17 -13.98
N VAL A 110 -7.86 -3.67 -12.77
CA VAL A 110 -6.56 -3.80 -12.11
C VAL A 110 -6.34 -5.23 -11.62
N LEU A 111 -7.36 -5.90 -11.08
CA LEU A 111 -7.31 -7.32 -10.74
C LEU A 111 -6.84 -8.16 -11.94
N ARG A 112 -7.48 -7.95 -13.10
CA ARG A 112 -7.11 -8.65 -14.34
C ARG A 112 -5.67 -8.34 -14.76
N GLN A 113 -5.22 -7.10 -14.62
CA GLN A 113 -3.84 -6.72 -14.92
C GLN A 113 -2.83 -7.40 -13.99
N LEU A 114 -3.07 -7.39 -12.68
CA LEU A 114 -2.22 -8.02 -11.66
C LEU A 114 -2.10 -9.52 -11.90
N ILE A 115 -3.23 -10.22 -12.11
CA ILE A 115 -3.26 -11.65 -12.44
C ILE A 115 -2.48 -11.93 -13.73
N LYS A 116 -2.76 -11.18 -14.81
CA LYS A 116 -2.11 -11.37 -16.12
C LYS A 116 -0.60 -11.14 -16.06
N LYS A 117 -0.14 -10.22 -15.21
CA LYS A 117 1.28 -9.89 -15.04
C LYS A 117 1.97 -10.72 -13.95
N HIS A 118 1.25 -11.63 -13.29
CA HIS A 118 1.73 -12.39 -12.14
C HIS A 118 2.31 -11.50 -11.02
N GLN A 119 1.66 -10.35 -10.78
CA GLN A 119 2.03 -9.40 -9.74
C GLN A 119 0.96 -9.40 -8.64
N GLN A 120 1.38 -9.26 -7.38
CA GLN A 120 0.46 -9.18 -6.24
C GLN A 120 0.18 -7.75 -5.78
N ILE A 121 0.95 -6.77 -6.26
CA ILE A 121 0.82 -5.36 -5.89
C ILE A 121 1.00 -4.48 -7.12
N GLY A 122 0.21 -3.41 -7.19
CA GLY A 122 0.31 -2.33 -8.17
C GLY A 122 0.61 -1.00 -7.48
N ILE A 123 1.34 -0.15 -8.17
CA ILE A 123 1.66 1.21 -7.76
C ILE A 123 0.57 2.12 -8.33
N ALA A 124 -0.25 2.70 -7.45
CA ALA A 124 -1.32 3.60 -7.84
C ALA A 124 -0.76 5.01 -8.08
N VAL A 125 -1.09 5.59 -9.24
CA VAL A 125 -0.63 6.92 -9.64
C VAL A 125 -1.77 7.83 -10.09
N ASP A 126 -1.58 9.13 -9.93
CA ASP A 126 -2.46 10.17 -10.49
C ASP A 126 -2.12 10.48 -11.96
N GLU A 127 -2.83 11.46 -12.54
CA GLU A 127 -2.61 11.92 -13.91
C GLU A 127 -1.25 12.58 -14.15
N PHE A 128 -0.53 12.95 -13.09
CA PHE A 128 0.81 13.52 -13.14
C PHE A 128 1.90 12.46 -12.88
N ALA A 129 1.52 11.17 -12.84
CA ALA A 129 2.39 10.04 -12.52
C ALA A 129 3.00 10.09 -11.12
N SER A 130 2.39 10.82 -10.20
CA SER A 130 2.80 10.88 -8.79
C SER A 130 2.22 9.70 -8.02
N LEU A 131 2.94 9.22 -7.00
CA LEU A 131 2.48 8.10 -6.17
C LEU A 131 1.28 8.52 -5.31
N THR A 132 0.13 7.87 -5.49
CA THR A 132 -1.05 8.10 -4.63
C THR A 132 -1.29 6.98 -3.63
N GLY A 133 -0.78 5.78 -3.92
CA GLY A 133 -0.82 4.65 -3.01
C GLY A 133 -0.30 3.36 -3.63
N VAL A 134 -0.61 2.24 -2.98
CA VAL A 134 -0.38 0.91 -3.52
C VAL A 134 -1.66 0.08 -3.38
N VAL A 135 -1.93 -0.78 -4.34
CA VAL A 135 -3.06 -1.70 -4.28
C VAL A 135 -2.58 -3.14 -4.41
N SER A 136 -3.00 -3.99 -3.48
CA SER A 136 -2.68 -5.41 -3.47
C SER A 136 -3.84 -6.25 -4.03
N LEU A 137 -3.58 -7.53 -4.32
CA LEU A 137 -4.67 -8.48 -4.56
C LEU A 137 -5.54 -8.67 -3.31
N GLU A 138 -4.95 -8.56 -2.12
CA GLU A 138 -5.67 -8.66 -0.84
C GLU A 138 -6.71 -7.55 -0.75
N ASP A 139 -6.36 -6.29 -1.03
CA ASP A 139 -7.28 -5.14 -1.00
C ASP A 139 -8.51 -5.36 -1.90
N ILE A 140 -8.31 -5.98 -3.07
CA ILE A 140 -9.39 -6.29 -4.02
C ILE A 140 -10.25 -7.45 -3.47
N PHE A 141 -9.64 -8.46 -2.87
CA PHE A 141 -10.37 -9.56 -2.24
C PHE A 141 -11.13 -9.12 -0.99
N GLU A 142 -10.61 -8.20 -0.18
CA GLU A 142 -11.32 -7.58 0.93
C GLU A 142 -12.56 -6.86 0.43
N ARG A 143 -12.46 -6.12 -0.67
CA ARG A 143 -13.62 -5.47 -1.30
C ARG A 143 -14.66 -6.48 -1.78
N LEU A 144 -14.21 -7.61 -2.30
CA LEU A 144 -15.08 -8.71 -2.75
C LEU A 144 -15.77 -9.39 -1.56
N LEU A 145 -15.03 -9.73 -0.51
CA LEU A 145 -15.53 -10.40 0.69
C LEU A 145 -16.37 -9.47 1.58
N GLY A 146 -16.11 -8.16 1.54
CA GLY A 146 -16.73 -7.18 2.43
C GLY A 146 -16.15 -7.18 3.84
N SER A 147 -14.94 -7.72 4.03
CA SER A 147 -14.25 -7.83 5.32
C SER A 147 -12.75 -7.73 5.12
N GLU A 148 -12.05 -7.09 6.07
CA GLU A 148 -10.59 -6.99 6.07
C GLU A 148 -9.94 -8.36 6.33
N ILE A 149 -8.80 -8.62 5.67
CA ILE A 149 -7.98 -9.80 5.85
C ILE A 149 -6.73 -9.35 6.61
N PHE A 150 -6.61 -9.77 7.87
CA PHE A 150 -5.51 -9.33 8.73
C PHE A 150 -4.91 -10.47 9.54
N GLU A 151 -3.64 -10.33 9.88
CA GLU A 151 -2.88 -11.18 10.79
C GLU A 151 -2.69 -10.48 12.15
N PRO A 152 -2.49 -11.23 13.26
CA PRO A 152 -2.32 -10.64 14.59
C PRO A 152 -1.12 -9.70 14.74
N ASP A 153 -0.11 -9.85 13.90
CA ASP A 153 1.12 -9.05 13.88
C ASP A 153 1.09 -7.93 12.81
N ASP A 154 -0.02 -7.74 12.12
CA ASP A 154 -0.19 -6.63 11.20
C ASP A 154 -0.17 -5.28 11.93
N ILE A 155 0.36 -4.27 11.24
CA ILE A 155 0.50 -2.91 11.76
C ILE A 155 -0.87 -2.27 12.04
N ALA A 156 -1.90 -2.65 11.27
CA ALA A 156 -3.29 -2.25 11.45
C ALA A 156 -4.22 -3.25 10.76
N VAL A 157 -5.46 -3.34 11.25
CA VAL A 157 -6.53 -4.12 10.59
C VAL A 157 -6.96 -3.49 9.26
N ASP A 158 -7.03 -2.15 9.19
CA ASP A 158 -7.31 -1.40 7.96
C ASP A 158 -6.28 -0.27 7.82
N MET A 159 -5.46 -0.35 6.76
CA MET A 159 -4.43 0.64 6.47
C MET A 159 -5.02 2.00 6.08
N ARG A 160 -6.24 2.05 5.52
CA ARG A 160 -6.94 3.30 5.21
C ARG A 160 -7.42 3.99 6.48
N GLU A 161 -7.90 3.24 7.47
CA GLU A 161 -8.23 3.80 8.78
C GLU A 161 -6.97 4.36 9.48
N LEU A 162 -5.85 3.63 9.43
CA LEU A 162 -4.55 4.12 9.93
C LEU A 162 -4.14 5.43 9.26
N ALA A 163 -4.29 5.53 7.93
CA ALA A 163 -3.99 6.74 7.17
C ALA A 163 -4.86 7.93 7.61
N ARG A 164 -6.16 7.71 7.82
CA ARG A 164 -7.08 8.74 8.34
C ARG A 164 -6.67 9.22 9.73
N LYS A 165 -6.29 8.31 10.63
CA LYS A 165 -5.79 8.64 11.98
C LYS A 165 -4.51 9.48 11.93
N LYS A 166 -3.49 9.08 11.16
CA LYS A 166 -2.25 9.86 10.99
C LYS A 166 -2.51 11.25 10.41
N SER A 167 -3.37 11.34 9.39
CA SER A 167 -3.74 12.62 8.76
C SER A 167 -4.49 13.56 9.71
N ALA A 168 -5.33 13.03 10.60
CA ALA A 168 -6.01 13.83 11.63
C ALA A 168 -5.03 14.40 12.65
N ILE A 169 -4.06 13.59 13.10
CA ILE A 169 -3.02 14.01 14.04
C ILE A 169 -2.14 15.12 13.44
N SER A 170 -1.64 14.92 12.21
CA SER A 170 -0.82 15.91 11.52
C SER A 170 -1.53 17.26 11.37
N ARG A 171 -2.82 17.24 11.00
CA ARG A 171 -3.64 18.46 10.90
C ARG A 171 -3.82 19.18 12.24
N ARG A 172 -4.01 18.45 13.34
CA ARG A 172 -4.13 19.04 14.69
C ARG A 172 -2.81 19.70 15.12
N GLY A 173 -1.68 19.01 14.96
CA GLY A 173 -0.35 19.56 15.27
C GLY A 173 -0.03 20.83 14.46
N ALA A 174 -0.37 20.84 13.16
CA ALA A 174 -0.20 22.02 12.32
C ALA A 174 -1.09 23.21 12.74
N ALA A 175 -2.31 22.94 13.21
CA ALA A 175 -3.23 23.98 13.69
C ALA A 175 -2.76 24.60 15.03
N GLU A 176 -2.22 23.79 15.94
CA GLU A 176 -1.66 24.25 17.22
C GLU A 176 -0.38 25.07 17.01
N ALA A 177 0.50 24.63 16.11
CA ALA A 177 1.71 25.39 15.74
C ALA A 177 1.37 26.77 15.13
N LYS A 178 0.29 26.87 14.34
CA LYS A 178 -0.19 28.15 13.80
C LYS A 178 -0.78 29.07 14.88
N LYS A 179 -1.48 28.54 15.88
CA LYS A 179 -2.00 29.33 17.02
C LYS A 179 -0.88 29.89 17.90
N SER A 180 0.15 29.09 18.18
CA SER A 180 1.31 29.53 18.96
C SER A 180 2.09 30.66 18.28
N LYS A 181 2.25 30.61 16.94
CA LYS A 181 2.90 31.69 16.17
C LYS A 181 2.10 33.00 16.10
N ASN A 182 0.76 32.94 16.14
CA ASN A 182 -0.09 34.14 16.11
C ASN A 182 -0.34 34.75 17.50
N GLY A 183 -0.15 34.01 18.59
CA GLY A 183 -0.28 34.52 19.96
C GLY A 183 0.89 35.40 20.44
N GLY A 184 2.00 35.45 19.70
CA GLY A 184 3.20 36.25 20.04
C GLY A 184 3.23 37.67 19.49
N ARG A 185 2.21 38.09 18.73
CA ARG A 185 2.08 39.46 18.17
C ARG A 185 0.92 40.20 18.84
N SER A 186 1.02 40.43 20.13
CA SER A 186 0.27 41.48 20.83
C SER A 186 1.13 41.93 22.00
N LYS A 187 2.02 42.87 21.72
CA LYS A 187 2.60 43.79 22.69
C LYS A 187 2.08 45.18 22.35
#